data_AF-A0AAD2Y0L5-F1
#
_entry.id   AF-A0AAD2Y0L5-F1
#
_cell.length_a   1.000
_cell.length_b   1.000
_cell.length_c   1.000
_cell.angle_alpha   90.00
_cell.angle_beta   90.00
_cell.angle_gamma   90.00
#
_symmetry.space_group_name_H-M   'P 1'
#
loop_
_entity.id
_entity.type
_entity.pdbx_description
1 polymer ?
#
loop_
_entity_poly.entity_id
_entity_poly.type
_entity_poly.pdbx_seq_one_letter_code
_entity_poly.pdbx_strand_id
1 'polypeptide(L)' 'MREINEKEIAAVSGAGLPEFLGDVNSALTDVSGLLDSTLTSLKESTTFGERLSLTFRALSLNVAKSFLTAFSGFLTTISA' A
#
# COMPACT_ATOMS: atom_id res chain seq x y z
N MET A 1 10.52 -37.81 -17.80
CA MET A 1 9.84 -36.51 -17.66
C MET A 1 9.33 -36.43 -16.24
N ARG A 2 9.63 -35.34 -15.51
CA ARG A 2 9.17 -35.15 -14.12
C ARG A 2 7.78 -34.53 -14.17
N GLU A 3 6.78 -35.18 -13.58
CA GLU A 3 5.44 -34.58 -13.42
C GLU A 3 5.55 -33.36 -12.52
N ILE A 4 5.13 -32.21 -13.03
CA ILE A 4 5.07 -30.97 -12.28
C ILE A 4 3.79 -31.02 -11.45
N ASN A 5 3.92 -30.92 -10.13
CA ASN A 5 2.79 -30.93 -9.20
C ASN A 5 1.94 -29.67 -9.41
N GLU A 6 0.62 -29.76 -9.29
CA GLU A 6 -0.32 -28.61 -9.34
C GLU A 6 0.11 -27.46 -8.41
N LYS A 7 0.75 -27.76 -7.28
CA LYS A 7 1.36 -26.75 -6.39
C LYS A 7 2.55 -26.00 -7.01
N GLU A 8 3.40 -26.69 -7.78
CA GLU A 8 4.51 -26.06 -8.50
C GLU A 8 3.97 -25.24 -9.68
N ILE A 9 2.87 -25.67 -10.31
CA ILE A 9 2.18 -24.89 -11.35
C ILE A 9 1.56 -23.63 -10.75
N ALA A 10 0.85 -23.70 -9.63
CA ALA A 10 0.23 -22.54 -8.99
C ALA A 10 1.25 -21.51 -8.46
N ALA A 11 2.41 -21.98 -7.97
CA ALA A 11 3.50 -21.12 -7.54
C ALA A 11 4.19 -20.39 -8.72
N VAL A 12 4.18 -20.99 -9.91
CA VAL A 12 4.75 -20.41 -11.14
C VAL A 12 3.72 -19.63 -11.96
N SER A 13 2.42 -19.89 -11.81
CA SER A 13 1.33 -19.27 -12.61
C SER A 13 0.68 -18.03 -11.98
N GLY A 14 1.19 -17.51 -10.85
CA GLY A 14 0.68 -16.28 -10.25
C GLY A 14 -0.73 -16.39 -9.63
N ALA A 15 -1.16 -17.58 -9.22
CA ALA A 15 -2.52 -17.83 -8.72
C ALA A 15 -2.93 -17.01 -7.47
N GLY A 16 -1.96 -16.40 -6.76
CA GLY A 16 -2.22 -15.49 -5.63
C GLY A 16 -2.01 -13.99 -5.94
N LEU A 17 -1.58 -13.63 -7.15
CA LEU A 17 -1.32 -12.22 -7.51
C LEU A 17 -2.59 -11.34 -7.46
N PRO A 18 -3.75 -11.79 -7.98
CA PRO A 18 -4.96 -10.96 -7.96
C PRO A 18 -5.46 -10.65 -6.55
N GLU A 19 -5.38 -11.64 -5.65
CA GLU A 19 -5.78 -11.49 -4.25
C GLU A 19 -4.81 -10.53 -3.52
N PHE A 20 -3.51 -10.71 -3.74
CA PHE A 20 -2.48 -9.82 -3.20
C PHE A 20 -2.56 -8.38 -3.74
N LEU A 21 -2.91 -8.21 -5.02
CA LEU A 21 -3.22 -6.90 -5.61
C LEU A 21 -4.42 -6.23 -4.92
N GLY A 22 -5.45 -7.01 -4.60
CA GLY A 22 -6.61 -6.56 -3.83
C GLY A 22 -6.23 -6.05 -2.44
N ASP A 23 -5.37 -6.79 -1.74
CA ASP A 23 -4.85 -6.40 -0.42
C ASP A 23 -4.01 -5.11 -0.47
N VAL A 24 -3.13 -4.99 -1.48
CA VAL A 24 -2.32 -3.78 -1.68
C VAL A 24 -3.20 -2.56 -1.97
N ASN A 25 -4.25 -2.71 -2.79
CA ASN A 25 -5.18 -1.62 -3.07
C ASN A 25 -6.04 -1.25 -1.86
N SER A 26 -6.40 -2.21 -1.02
CA SER A 26 -7.09 -1.94 0.26
C SER A 26 -6.17 -1.16 1.20
N ALA A 27 -4.92 -1.59 1.36
CA ALA A 27 -3.92 -0.88 2.16
C ALA A 27 -3.65 0.55 1.63
N LEU A 28 -3.63 0.74 0.30
CA LEU A 28 -3.48 2.06 -0.31
C LEU A 28 -4.66 3.00 0.05
N THR A 29 -5.87 2.44 0.10
CA THR A 29 -7.08 3.17 0.51
C THR A 29 -6.98 3.60 1.97
N ASP A 30 -6.61 2.69 2.87
CA ASP A 30 -6.44 2.98 4.30
C ASP A 30 -5.37 4.04 4.56
N VAL A 31 -4.20 3.90 3.92
CA VAL A 31 -3.10 4.87 4.05
C VAL A 31 -3.52 6.24 3.52
N SER A 32 -4.28 6.28 2.42
CA SER A 32 -4.80 7.54 1.88
C SER A 32 -5.80 8.20 2.84
N GLY A 33 -6.73 7.43 3.41
CA GLY A 33 -7.68 7.95 4.41
C GLY A 33 -6.98 8.47 5.68
N LEU A 34 -5.96 7.75 6.17
CA LEU A 34 -5.15 8.19 7.30
C LEU A 34 -4.36 9.47 6.98
N LEU A 35 -3.84 9.61 5.75
CA LEU A 35 -3.15 10.82 5.32
C LEU A 35 -4.10 12.02 5.30
N ASP A 36 -5.28 11.87 4.69
CA ASP A 36 -6.28 12.94 4.60
C ASP A 36 -6.77 13.38 5.99
N SER A 37 -7.01 12.41 6.88
CA SER A 37 -7.34 12.67 8.28
C SER A 37 -6.21 13.42 9.00
N THR A 38 -4.96 12.96 8.85
CA THR A 38 -3.79 13.62 9.47
C THR A 38 -3.60 15.04 8.96
N LEU A 39 -3.79 15.29 7.66
CA LEU A 39 -3.72 16.62 7.08
C LEU A 39 -4.84 17.53 7.58
N THR A 40 -6.03 16.97 7.81
CA THR A 40 -7.16 17.70 8.42
C THR A 40 -6.82 18.10 9.85
N SER A 41 -6.37 17.16 10.69
CA SER A 41 -5.92 17.46 12.05
C SER A 41 -4.75 18.45 12.10
N LEU A 42 -3.85 18.43 11.10
CA LEU A 42 -2.75 19.39 11.01
C LEU A 42 -3.22 20.82 10.72
N LYS A 43 -4.32 20.98 9.97
CA LYS A 43 -4.95 22.29 9.71
C LYS A 43 -5.67 22.82 10.96
N GLU A 44 -6.27 21.92 11.74
CA GLU A 44 -7.03 22.27 12.94
C GLU A 44 -6.15 22.47 14.18
N SER A 45 -4.99 21.82 14.24
CA SER A 45 -4.08 21.89 15.39
C SER A 45 -3.41 23.26 15.51
N THR A 46 -3.46 23.83 16.72
CA THR A 46 -2.88 25.13 17.07
C THR A 46 -1.58 24.99 17.89
N THR A 47 -1.29 23.78 18.39
CA THR A 47 -0.14 23.51 19.26
C THR A 47 1.08 23.07 18.45
N PHE A 48 2.23 23.71 18.64
CA PHE A 48 3.45 23.43 17.88
C PHE A 48 3.90 21.95 17.94
N GLY A 49 3.92 21.36 19.13
CA GLY A 49 4.36 19.96 19.31
C GLY A 49 3.45 18.96 18.60
N GLU A 50 2.14 19.20 18.63
CA GLU A 50 1.16 18.38 17.94
C GLU A 50 1.27 18.54 16.42
N ARG A 51 1.42 19.78 15.92
CA ARG A 51 1.68 20.03 14.49
C ARG A 51 2.96 19.35 14.01
N LEU A 52 4.03 19.35 14.80
CA LEU A 52 5.28 18.68 14.45
C LEU A 52 5.08 17.16 14.32
N SER A 53 4.43 16.55 15.30
CA SER A 53 4.10 15.10 15.29
C SER A 53 3.23 14.73 14.09
N LEU A 54 2.16 15.50 13.84
CA LEU A 54 1.26 15.31 12.70
C LEU A 54 1.98 15.50 11.36
N THR A 55 2.95 16.42 11.27
CA THR A 55 3.76 16.63 10.07
C THR A 55 4.63 15.40 9.77
N PHE A 56 5.31 14.86 10.77
CA PHE A 56 6.09 13.63 10.61
C PHE A 56 5.20 12.45 10.19
N ARG A 57 4.01 12.33 10.77
CA ARG A 57 3.04 11.30 10.42
C ARG A 57 2.51 11.47 8.99
N ALA A 58 2.21 12.69 8.56
CA ALA A 58 1.80 12.97 7.18
C ALA A 58 2.92 12.62 6.18
N LEU A 59 4.17 12.93 6.51
CA LEU A 59 5.32 12.60 5.68
C LEU A 59 5.49 11.08 5.54
N SER A 60 5.43 10.32 6.64
CA SER A 60 5.57 8.87 6.60
C SER A 60 4.43 8.20 5.85
N LEU A 61 3.19 8.67 6.04
CA LEU A 61 2.02 8.19 5.28
C LEU A 61 2.14 8.51 3.78
N ASN A 62 2.67 9.67 3.41
CA ASN A 62 2.91 10.01 2.01
C ASN A 62 3.96 9.10 1.35
N VAL A 63 5.04 8.77 2.07
CA VAL A 63 6.04 7.80 1.62
C VAL A 63 5.42 6.42 1.46
N ALA A 64 4.65 5.96 2.46
CA ALA A 64 3.96 4.67 2.39
C ALA A 64 3.00 4.60 1.20
N LYS A 65 2.21 5.65 0.96
CA LYS A 65 1.32 5.77 -0.20
C LYS A 65 2.09 5.66 -1.51
N SER A 66 3.21 6.36 -1.62
CA SER A 66 4.04 6.35 -2.83
C SER A 66 4.62 4.95 -3.10
N PHE A 67 5.11 4.28 -2.06
CA PHE A 67 5.63 2.92 -2.16
C PHE A 67 4.54 1.91 -2.56
N LEU A 68 3.39 1.94 -1.89
CA LEU A 68 2.26 1.05 -2.19
C LEU A 68 1.71 1.29 -3.60
N THR A 69 1.71 2.54 -4.07
CA THR A 69 1.31 2.87 -5.46
C THR A 69 2.28 2.27 -6.47
N ALA A 70 3.58 2.45 -6.26
CA ALA A 70 4.60 1.88 -7.14
C ALA A 70 4.56 0.35 -7.13
N PHE A 71 4.35 -0.24 -5.96
CA PHE A 71 4.24 -1.68 -5.79
C PHE A 71 2.98 -2.26 -6.45
N SER A 72 1.82 -1.63 -6.27
CA SER A 72 0.59 -1.98 -6.99
C SER A 72 0.77 -1.91 -8.51
N GLY A 73 1.44 -0.86 -9.01
CA GLY A 73 1.78 -0.74 -10.43
C GLY A 73 2.70 -1.84 -10.94
N PHE A 74 3.73 -2.20 -10.16
CA PHE A 74 4.61 -3.33 -10.46
C PHE A 74 3.82 -4.65 -10.53
N LEU A 75 3.03 -4.94 -9.50
CA LEU A 75 2.20 -6.15 -9.42
C LEU A 75 1.20 -6.23 -10.59
N THR A 76 0.60 -5.10 -10.97
CA THR A 76 -0.30 -5.03 -12.12
C THR A 76 0.45 -5.41 -13.40
N THR A 77 1.67 -4.91 -13.57
CA THR A 77 2.52 -5.19 -14.74
C THR A 77 2.89 -6.66 -14.87
N ILE A 78 3.12 -7.36 -13.75
CA ILE A 78 3.45 -8.79 -13.76
C ILE A 78 2.21 -9.70 -13.74
N SER A 79 1.02 -9.15 -13.46
CA SER A 79 -0.27 -9.87 -13.54
C SER A 79 -0.90 -9.85 -14.94
N ALA A 80 -0.45 -8.94 -15.81
CA ALA A 80 -0.92 -8.76 -17.18
C ALA A 80 -0.13 -9.62 -18.17
#